data_AF-A0A0S3EXQ4-F1
#
_entry.id   AF-A0A0S3EXQ4-F1
#
_cell.length_a   1.000
_cell.length_b   1.000
_cell.length_c   1.000
_cell.angle_alpha   90.00
_cell.angle_beta   90.00
_cell.angle_gamma   90.00
#
_symmetry.space_group_name_H-M   'P 1'
#
loop_
_entity.id
_entity.type
_entity.pdbx_description
1 polymer ?
#
loop_
_entity_poly.entity_id
_entity_poly.type
_entity_poly.pdbx_seq_one_letter_code
_entity_poly.pdbx_strand_id
1 'polypeptide(L)'
;MIETVTQSEMLRGALDLNAGIACAPGCEKILAGWRERHEQALTTRFAEARRTGDLKGSLLPEAAAGYLLSVSAGIAIRAKGGETRAVLQQIAHIACIPFR
;
A
#
# COMPACT_ATOMS: atom_id res chain seq x y z
N MET A 1 24.17 8.15 1.60
CA MET A 1 23.70 6.87 2.18
C MET A 1 22.19 6.97 2.45
N ILE A 2 21.36 7.17 1.42
CA ILE A 2 19.88 7.28 1.53
C ILE A 2 19.15 6.68 0.29
N GLU A 3 19.86 6.03 -0.64
CA GLU A 3 19.25 5.55 -1.90
C GLU A 3 18.86 4.06 -1.89
N THR A 4 19.05 3.33 -0.79
CA THR A 4 18.95 1.86 -0.81
C THR A 4 17.61 1.30 -0.30
N VAL A 5 16.74 2.12 0.30
CA VAL A 5 15.47 1.63 0.90
C VAL A 5 14.27 1.79 -0.05
N THR A 6 14.28 2.78 -0.94
CA THR A 6 13.11 3.14 -1.76
C THR A 6 12.84 2.16 -2.91
N GLN A 7 13.81 1.34 -3.32
CA GLN A 7 13.62 0.36 -4.39
C GLN A 7 13.09 -0.99 -3.88
N SER A 8 13.45 -1.41 -2.66
CA SER A 8 13.10 -2.75 -2.17
C SER A 8 11.66 -2.88 -1.68
N GLU A 9 11.07 -1.83 -1.11
CA GLU A 9 9.67 -1.83 -0.69
C GLU A 9 8.72 -1.64 -1.88
N MET A 10 9.11 -0.81 -2.86
CA MET A 10 8.38 -0.65 -4.11
C MET A 10 8.42 -1.93 -4.95
N LEU A 11 9.56 -2.64 -4.97
CA LEU A 11 9.67 -3.97 -5.59
C LEU A 11 8.84 -5.02 -4.86
N ARG A 12 8.78 -5.01 -3.51
CA ARG A 12 7.91 -5.92 -2.75
C ARG A 12 6.43 -5.67 -3.04
N GLY A 13 5.97 -4.43 -2.96
CA GLY A 13 4.57 -4.08 -3.28
C GLY A 13 4.18 -4.40 -4.74
N ALA A 14 5.10 -4.26 -5.69
CA ALA A 14 4.90 -4.72 -7.06
C ALA A 14 4.93 -6.26 -7.19
N LEU A 15 5.75 -6.96 -6.40
CA LEU A 15 5.84 -8.43 -6.40
C LEU A 15 4.57 -9.07 -5.79
N ASP A 16 4.04 -8.51 -4.70
CA ASP A 16 2.82 -9.00 -4.03
C ASP A 16 1.58 -8.85 -4.91
N LEU A 17 1.49 -7.75 -5.67
CA LEU A 17 0.37 -7.52 -6.57
C LEU A 17 0.51 -8.29 -7.89
N ASN A 18 1.72 -8.36 -8.46
CA ASN A 18 1.97 -9.12 -9.68
C ASN A 18 1.81 -10.62 -9.47
N ALA A 19 2.21 -11.16 -8.32
CA ALA A 19 2.01 -12.57 -7.99
C ALA A 19 0.53 -12.93 -7.78
N GLY A 20 -0.32 -11.98 -7.38
CA GLY A 20 -1.78 -12.15 -7.29
C GLY A 20 -2.50 -12.23 -8.63
N ILE A 21 -1.99 -11.55 -9.67
CA ILE A 21 -2.60 -11.55 -11.01
C ILE A 21 -2.03 -12.68 -11.90
N ALA A 22 -0.81 -13.15 -11.62
CA ALA A 22 -0.16 -14.26 -12.33
C ALA A 22 -0.28 -15.60 -11.58
N CYS A 23 -1.36 -15.81 -10.82
CA CYS A 23 -1.48 -16.89 -9.85
C CYS A 23 -1.40 -18.27 -10.55
N ALA A 24 -0.23 -18.91 -10.45
CA ALA A 24 -0.12 -20.36 -10.59
C ALA A 24 -0.80 -21.00 -9.35
N PRO A 25 -1.47 -22.16 -9.50
CA PRO A 25 -2.09 -22.86 -8.37
C PRO A 25 -1.05 -23.08 -7.25
N GLY A 26 -1.35 -22.62 -6.02
CA GLY A 26 -0.49 -22.81 -4.84
C GLY A 26 0.09 -21.52 -4.21
N CYS A 27 0.07 -20.38 -4.91
CA CYS A 27 0.56 -19.11 -4.35
C CYS A 27 -0.46 -18.37 -3.46
N GLU A 28 -1.74 -18.76 -3.49
CA GLU A 28 -2.85 -18.05 -2.84
C GLU A 28 -2.66 -17.85 -1.32
N LYS A 29 -2.25 -18.91 -0.60
CA LYS A 29 -2.00 -18.85 0.84
C LYS A 29 -0.83 -17.94 1.21
N ILE A 30 0.23 -17.98 0.40
CA ILE A 30 1.41 -17.13 0.58
C ILE A 30 0.97 -15.67 0.42
N LEU A 31 0.26 -15.36 -0.66
CA LEU A 31 -0.21 -14.01 -0.97
C LEU A 31 -1.22 -13.48 0.05
N ALA A 32 -2.11 -14.34 0.57
CA ALA A 32 -3.00 -13.98 1.66
C ALA A 32 -2.21 -13.60 2.93
N GLY A 33 -1.21 -14.41 3.30
CA GLY A 33 -0.33 -14.11 4.44
C GLY A 33 0.51 -12.84 4.25
N TRP A 34 0.95 -12.53 3.02
CA TRP A 34 1.61 -11.26 2.72
C TRP A 34 0.67 -10.07 2.87
N ARG A 35 -0.56 -10.16 2.36
CA ARG A 35 -1.57 -9.09 2.53
C ARG A 35 -1.87 -8.83 4.00
N GLU A 36 -2.10 -9.89 4.78
CA GLU A 36 -2.37 -9.77 6.21
C GLU A 36 -1.20 -9.12 6.96
N ARG A 37 0.05 -9.51 6.68
CA ARG A 37 1.23 -8.87 7.28
C ARG A 37 1.36 -7.39 6.92
N HIS A 38 1.08 -7.01 5.66
CA HIS A 38 1.12 -5.61 5.26
C HIS A 38 0.01 -4.78 5.91
N GLU A 39 -1.19 -5.34 6.03
CA GLU A 39 -2.29 -4.68 6.72
C GLU A 39 -1.99 -4.47 8.20
N GLN A 40 -1.42 -5.48 8.88
CA GLN A 40 -0.98 -5.37 10.27
C GLN A 40 0.12 -4.32 10.46
N ALA A 41 1.11 -4.29 9.57
CA ALA A 41 2.20 -3.31 9.62
C ALA A 41 1.68 -1.86 9.45
N LEU A 42 0.79 -1.64 8.47
CA LEU A 42 0.16 -0.33 8.26
C LEU A 42 -0.74 0.07 9.43
N THR A 43 -1.53 -0.86 9.95
CA THR A 43 -2.39 -0.62 11.12
C THR A 43 -1.57 -0.19 12.33
N THR A 44 -0.46 -0.90 12.59
CA THR A 44 0.47 -0.56 13.68
C THR A 44 1.03 0.85 13.51
N ARG A 45 1.50 1.18 12.30
CA ARG A 45 2.03 2.51 11.99
C ARG A 45 0.99 3.63 12.16
N PHE A 46 -0.25 3.39 11.78
CA PHE A 46 -1.35 4.35 11.96
C PHE A 46 -1.79 4.47 13.41
N ALA A 47 -1.75 3.39 14.19
CA ALA A 47 -2.01 3.45 15.63
C ALA A 47 -0.95 4.31 16.34
N GLU A 48 0.32 4.18 15.96
CA GLU A 48 1.39 5.06 16.44
C GLU A 48 1.15 6.51 16.03
N ALA A 49 0.83 6.78 14.76
CA ALA A 49 0.54 8.13 14.26
C ALA A 49 -0.64 8.78 15.00
N ARG A 50 -1.67 7.98 15.34
CA ARG A 50 -2.79 8.47 16.15
C ARG A 50 -2.37 8.82 17.57
N ARG A 51 -1.46 8.05 18.16
CA ARG A 51 -0.92 8.32 19.50
C ARG A 51 -0.03 9.55 19.53
N THR A 52 0.73 9.82 18.46
CA THR A 52 1.61 11.00 18.35
C THR A 52 0.87 12.26 17.90
N GLY A 53 -0.38 12.13 17.47
CA GLY A 53 -1.21 13.25 16.97
C GLY A 53 -1.04 13.55 15.49
N ASP A 54 -0.26 12.73 14.77
CA ASP A 54 -0.01 12.86 13.33
C ASP A 54 -1.18 12.32 12.48
N LEU A 55 -2.09 11.54 13.08
CA LEU A 55 -3.30 11.08 12.43
C LEU A 55 -4.52 11.81 13.02
N LYS A 56 -5.36 12.38 12.14
CA LYS A 56 -6.65 12.97 12.51
C LYS A 56 -7.44 12.00 13.38
N GLY A 57 -7.91 12.47 14.54
CA GLY A 57 -8.53 11.63 15.57
C GLY A 57 -9.78 10.85 15.15
N SER A 58 -10.41 11.20 14.03
CA SER A 58 -11.56 10.49 13.48
C SER A 58 -11.21 9.27 12.61
N LEU A 59 -9.94 9.10 12.22
CA LEU A 59 -9.52 7.95 11.41
C LEU A 59 -9.20 6.74 12.29
N LEU A 60 -9.88 5.63 12.01
CA LEU A 60 -9.54 4.33 12.57
C LEU A 60 -8.29 3.79 11.85
N PRO A 61 -7.22 3.38 12.57
CA PRO A 61 -5.99 2.85 11.99
C PRO A 61 -6.21 1.70 10.99
N GLU A 62 -7.15 0.81 11.29
CA GLU A 62 -7.50 -0.34 10.46
C GLU A 62 -8.14 0.12 9.14
N ALA A 63 -9.06 1.07 9.21
CA ALA A 63 -9.71 1.65 8.04
C ALA A 63 -8.71 2.44 7.16
N ALA A 64 -7.78 3.15 7.80
CA ALA A 64 -6.69 3.85 7.13
C ALA A 64 -5.75 2.89 6.39
N ALA A 65 -5.39 1.76 7.02
CA ALA A 65 -4.58 0.71 6.42
C ALA A 65 -5.30 0.06 5.22
N GLY A 66 -6.55 -0.34 5.39
CA GLY A 66 -7.36 -0.93 4.32
C GLY A 66 -7.56 0.00 3.13
N TYR A 67 -7.76 1.30 3.37
CA TYR A 67 -7.82 2.31 2.31
C TYR A 67 -6.50 2.39 1.53
N LEU A 68 -5.35 2.51 2.21
CA LEU A 68 -4.06 2.59 1.53
C LEU A 68 -3.73 1.34 0.72
N LEU A 69 -4.03 0.15 1.24
CA LEU A 69 -3.84 -1.10 0.51
C LEU A 69 -4.70 -1.14 -0.76
N SER A 70 -5.96 -0.70 -0.66
CA SER A 70 -6.90 -0.67 -1.78
C SER A 70 -6.45 0.31 -2.87
N VAL A 71 -6.02 1.51 -2.49
CA VAL A 71 -5.49 2.50 -3.45
C VAL A 71 -4.19 2.01 -4.09
N SER A 72 -3.29 1.41 -3.31
CA SER A 72 -2.03 0.87 -3.83
C SER A 72 -2.26 -0.23 -4.88
N ALA A 73 -3.23 -1.11 -4.64
CA ALA A 73 -3.67 -2.10 -5.62
C ALA A 73 -4.23 -1.44 -6.89
N GLY A 74 -5.09 -0.43 -6.74
CA GLY A 74 -5.65 0.33 -7.87
C GLY A 74 -4.58 1.03 -8.72
N ILE A 75 -3.58 1.66 -8.09
CA ILE A 75 -2.46 2.32 -8.77
C ILE A 75 -1.68 1.31 -9.63
N ALA A 76 -1.39 0.13 -9.10
CA ALA A 76 -0.59 -0.85 -9.83
C ALA A 76 -1.40 -1.58 -10.93
N ILE A 77 -2.72 -1.75 -10.78
CA ILE A 77 -3.60 -2.17 -11.89
C ILE A 77 -3.54 -1.13 -13.03
N ARG A 78 -3.64 0.16 -12.71
CA ARG A 78 -3.57 1.26 -13.68
C ARG A 78 -2.21 1.38 -14.36
N ALA A 79 -1.14 1.19 -13.60
CA ALA A 79 0.23 1.14 -14.14
C ALA A 79 0.37 0.01 -15.17
N LYS A 80 -0.21 -1.17 -14.91
CA LYS A 80 -0.26 -2.28 -15.87
C LYS A 80 -1.10 -1.94 -17.10
N GLY A 81 -2.14 -1.14 -16.93
CA GLY A 81 -2.97 -0.59 -18.02
C GLY A 81 -2.27 0.48 -18.88
N GLY A 82 -1.02 0.85 -18.58
CA GLY A 82 -0.26 1.85 -19.33
C GLY A 82 -0.52 3.29 -18.93
N GLU A 83 -1.17 3.52 -17.78
CA GLU A 83 -1.43 4.86 -17.26
C GLU A 83 -0.10 5.58 -16.94
N THR A 84 -0.02 6.88 -17.30
CA THR A 84 1.25 7.60 -17.21
C THR A 84 1.69 7.80 -15.77
N ARG A 85 3.01 7.88 -15.55
CA ARG A 85 3.59 8.16 -14.22
C ARG A 85 3.02 9.41 -13.57
N ALA A 86 2.77 10.48 -14.34
CA ALA A 86 2.23 11.73 -13.82
C ALA A 86 0.83 11.53 -13.20
N VAL A 87 -0.03 10.77 -13.89
CA VAL A 87 -1.38 10.47 -13.40
C VAL A 87 -1.33 9.58 -12.15
N LEU A 88 -0.49 8.55 -12.16
CA LEU A 88 -0.33 7.66 -11.00
C LEU A 88 0.21 8.42 -9.76
N GLN A 89 1.13 9.37 -9.96
CA GLN A 89 1.63 10.24 -8.90
C GLN A 89 0.54 11.17 -8.35
N GLN A 90 -0.34 11.69 -9.20
CA GLN A 90 -1.49 12.49 -8.73
C GLN A 90 -2.44 11.66 -7.88
N ILE A 91 -2.74 10.42 -8.27
CA ILE A 91 -3.58 9.52 -7.47
C ILE A 91 -2.93 9.26 -6.10
N ALA A 92 -1.64 8.94 -6.07
CA ALA A 92 -0.91 8.75 -4.82
C ALA A 92 -0.93 10.01 -3.94
N HIS A 93 -0.78 11.20 -4.54
CA HIS A 93 -0.85 12.46 -3.81
C HIS A 93 -2.24 12.68 -3.18
N ILE A 94 -3.32 12.48 -3.96
CA ILE A 94 -4.70 12.64 -3.49
C ILE A 94 -4.99 11.66 -2.35
N ALA A 95 -4.52 10.42 -2.47
CA ALA A 95 -4.69 9.39 -1.45
C ALA A 95 -4.03 9.74 -0.11
N CYS A 96 -3.01 10.60 -0.11
CA CYS A 96 -2.34 11.06 1.10
C CYS A 96 -3.03 12.26 1.79
N ILE A 97 -3.94 12.96 1.12
CA ILE A 97 -4.62 14.15 1.67
C ILE A 97 -5.39 13.85 2.98
N PRO A 98 -6.13 12.73 3.11
CA PRO A 98 -6.85 12.41 4.34
C PRO A 98 -5.96 12.22 5.58
N PHE A 99 -4.67 11.89 5.37
CA PHE A 99 -3.71 11.59 6.42
C PHE A 99 -2.84 12.79 6.85
N ARG A 100 -3.12 13.98 6.31
CA ARG A 100 -2.50 15.25 6.72
C ARG A 100 -3.38 16.04 7.67
#